data_AF-A0A949MTP9-F1
#
_entry.id   AF-A0A949MTP9-F1
#
_cell.length_a   1.000
_cell.length_b   1.000
_cell.length_c   1.000
_cell.angle_alpha   90.00
_cell.angle_beta   90.00
_cell.angle_gamma   90.00
#
_symmetry.space_group_name_H-M   'P 1'
#
loop_
_entity.id
_entity.type
_entity.pdbx_description
1 polymer ?
#
loop_
_entity_poly.entity_id
_entity_poly.type
_entity_poly.pdbx_seq_one_letter_code
_entity_poly.pdbx_strand_id
1 'polypeptide(L)'
;MTYSVRIDERSVRRLRLGYPWVFRSEVINARESEKLPPGQLVDFVRDKGDFVARGFFNPKPQLVGRVMTMQPAQKIDGNFILHLIDTALEFREKLYSRPFYRLIHAESDGLPGLIVDRYGDVVVCQVNTAGMEALYPHVEAA
;
A
#
# COMPACT_ATOMS: atom_id res chain seq x y z
N MET A 1 15.40 -7.99 7.38
CA MET A 1 15.52 -8.55 6.01
C MET A 1 14.19 -8.33 5.31
N THR A 2 14.21 -7.78 4.10
CA THR A 2 12.98 -7.63 3.30
C THR A 2 12.74 -8.93 2.54
N TYR A 3 11.54 -9.50 2.64
CA TYR A 3 11.16 -10.69 1.89
C TYR A 3 10.91 -10.33 0.42
N SER A 4 11.15 -11.27 -0.50
CA SER A 4 10.93 -11.05 -1.93
C SER A 4 9.82 -11.96 -2.49
N VAL A 5 8.97 -11.37 -3.33
CA VAL A 5 7.92 -12.07 -4.08
C VAL A 5 8.22 -11.89 -5.57
N ARG A 6 8.47 -12.99 -6.28
CA ARG A 6 8.74 -12.98 -7.72
C ARG A 6 7.42 -12.92 -8.48
N ILE A 7 7.32 -11.97 -9.40
CA ILE A 7 6.12 -11.74 -10.22
C ILE A 7 6.43 -11.90 -11.71
N ASP A 8 5.41 -12.28 -12.48
CA ASP A 8 5.53 -12.45 -13.92
C ASP A 8 5.72 -11.11 -14.68
N GLU A 9 6.20 -11.22 -15.92
CA GLU A 9 6.47 -10.05 -16.77
C GLU A 9 5.21 -9.22 -17.09
N ARG A 10 4.01 -9.83 -17.04
CA ARG A 10 2.76 -9.10 -17.26
C ARG A 10 2.48 -8.19 -16.08
N SER A 11 2.62 -8.68 -14.85
CA SER A 11 2.46 -7.90 -13.62
C SER A 11 3.48 -6.79 -13.56
N VAL A 12 4.76 -7.06 -13.89
CA VAL A 12 5.80 -6.03 -13.94
C VAL A 12 5.44 -4.88 -14.88
N ARG A 13 4.94 -5.20 -16.09
CA ARG A 13 4.48 -4.17 -17.04
C ARG A 13 3.31 -3.35 -16.47
N ARG A 14 2.35 -3.99 -15.80
CA ARG A 14 1.20 -3.31 -15.19
C ARG A 14 1.64 -2.40 -14.04
N LEU A 15 2.49 -2.86 -13.13
CA LEU A 15 2.97 -2.04 -12.02
C LEU A 15 3.68 -0.77 -12.52
N ARG A 16 4.46 -0.89 -13.61
CA ARG A 16 5.12 0.27 -14.26
C ARG A 16 4.15 1.26 -14.91
N LEU A 17 2.93 0.83 -15.24
CA LEU A 17 1.86 1.70 -15.72
C LEU A 17 1.04 2.32 -14.58
N GLY A 18 1.43 2.11 -13.32
CA GLY A 18 0.77 2.67 -12.15
C GLY A 18 -0.35 1.81 -11.56
N TYR A 19 -0.55 0.57 -12.04
CA TYR A 19 -1.48 -0.35 -11.38
C TYR A 19 -0.91 -0.76 -10.02
N PRO A 20 -1.61 -0.54 -8.89
CA PRO A 20 -1.02 -0.74 -7.56
C PRO A 20 -1.19 -2.18 -7.03
N TRP A 21 -1.48 -3.15 -7.90
CA TRP A 21 -2.01 -4.46 -7.52
C TRP A 21 -1.24 -5.62 -8.15
N VAL A 22 -1.01 -6.66 -7.35
CA VAL A 22 -0.49 -7.96 -7.78
C VAL A 22 -1.50 -9.05 -7.46
N PHE A 23 -1.87 -9.85 -8.46
CA PHE A 23 -2.83 -10.95 -8.29
C PHE A 23 -2.13 -12.28 -8.04
N ARG A 24 -2.81 -13.23 -7.37
CA ARG A 24 -2.24 -14.55 -7.06
C ARG A 24 -1.66 -15.25 -8.29
N SER A 25 -2.38 -15.19 -9.41
CA SER A 25 -1.97 -15.81 -10.68
C SER A 25 -0.69 -15.21 -11.27
N GLU A 26 -0.27 -14.04 -10.80
CA GLU A 26 0.92 -13.32 -11.27
C GLU A 26 2.18 -13.65 -10.43
N VAL A 27 2.04 -14.42 -9.35
CA VAL A 27 3.16 -14.80 -8.46
C VAL A 27 3.83 -16.09 -8.95
N ILE A 28 5.13 -16.02 -9.21
CA ILE A 28 5.93 -17.14 -9.73
C ILE A 28 6.33 -18.11 -8.60
N ASN A 29 6.78 -17.59 -7.45
CA ASN A 29 7.24 -18.38 -6.30
C ASN A 29 6.14 -18.58 -5.24
N ALA A 30 4.95 -18.98 -5.68
CA ALA A 30 3.77 -19.05 -4.82
C ALA A 30 3.98 -19.94 -3.59
N ARG A 31 4.63 -21.11 -3.75
CA ARG A 31 4.86 -22.06 -2.63
C ARG A 31 5.68 -21.46 -1.49
N GLU A 32 6.64 -20.61 -1.82
CA GLU A 32 7.48 -19.91 -0.84
C GLU A 32 6.74 -18.70 -0.26
N SER A 33 6.11 -17.90 -1.10
CA SER A 33 5.42 -16.68 -0.69
C SER A 33 4.16 -16.96 0.14
N GLU A 34 3.49 -18.09 -0.04
CA GLU A 34 2.30 -18.48 0.74
C GLU A 34 2.58 -18.70 2.23
N LYS A 35 3.85 -18.84 2.62
CA LYS A 35 4.27 -18.97 4.03
C LYS A 35 4.39 -17.62 4.75
N LEU A 36 4.34 -16.51 4.01
CA LEU A 36 4.46 -15.17 4.59
C LEU A 36 3.20 -14.81 5.38
N PRO A 37 3.33 -14.09 6.51
CA PRO A 37 2.16 -13.65 7.26
C PRO A 37 1.32 -12.65 6.43
N PRO A 38 -0.01 -12.61 6.62
CA PRO A 38 -0.85 -11.59 5.99
C PRO A 38 -0.38 -10.17 6.35
N GLY A 39 -0.23 -9.31 5.35
CA GLY A 39 0.25 -7.95 5.56
C GLY A 39 1.78 -7.84 5.64
N GLN A 40 2.52 -8.91 5.32
CA GLN A 40 3.98 -8.85 5.27
C GLN A 40 4.45 -7.80 4.27
N LEU A 41 5.34 -6.90 4.69
CA LEU A 41 6.04 -6.01 3.78
C LEU A 41 7.07 -6.82 2.96
N VAL A 42 6.98 -6.70 1.64
CA VAL A 42 7.81 -7.42 0.68
C VAL A 42 8.32 -6.49 -0.43
N ASP A 43 9.40 -6.89 -1.07
CA ASP A 43 9.79 -6.40 -2.38
C ASP A 43 9.22 -7.33 -3.46
N PHE A 44 8.41 -6.78 -4.35
CA PHE A 44 8.03 -7.43 -5.59
C PHE A 44 9.20 -7.31 -6.57
N VAL A 45 9.66 -8.44 -7.08
CA VAL A 45 10.84 -8.54 -7.93
C VAL A 45 10.55 -9.31 -9.21
N ARG A 46 11.36 -9.08 -10.25
CA ARG A 46 11.38 -9.93 -11.44
C ARG A 46 11.83 -11.35 -11.08
N ASP A 47 11.63 -12.30 -12.00
CA ASP A 47 12.12 -13.66 -11.80
C ASP A 47 13.64 -13.74 -11.53
N LYS A 48 14.40 -12.82 -12.15
CA LYS A 48 15.86 -12.67 -11.96
C LYS A 48 16.26 -11.96 -10.66
N GLY A 49 15.31 -11.46 -9.88
CA GLY A 49 15.55 -10.79 -8.60
C GLY A 49 15.61 -9.26 -8.65
N ASP A 50 15.48 -8.65 -9.84
CA ASP A 50 15.50 -7.18 -9.95
C ASP A 50 14.28 -6.55 -9.26
N PHE A 51 14.51 -5.49 -8.47
CA PHE A 51 13.45 -4.75 -7.79
C PHE A 51 12.44 -4.15 -8.79
N VAL A 52 11.15 -4.25 -8.44
CA VAL A 52 10.06 -3.66 -9.21
C VAL A 52 9.25 -2.69 -8.33
N ALA A 53 8.83 -3.15 -7.17
CA ALA A 53 7.98 -2.38 -6.25
C ALA A 53 8.15 -2.89 -4.82
N ARG A 54 7.76 -2.09 -3.83
CA ARG A 54 7.63 -2.49 -2.43
C ARG A 54 6.20 -2.28 -1.97
N GLY A 55 5.69 -3.24 -1.21
CA GLY A 55 4.32 -3.17 -0.71
C GLY A 55 3.95 -4.35 0.17
N PHE A 56 2.66 -4.48 0.44
CA PHE A 56 2.13 -5.52 1.30
C PHE A 56 1.74 -6.76 0.53
N PHE A 57 2.05 -7.92 1.09
CA PHE A 57 1.63 -9.21 0.61
C PHE A 57 0.64 -9.87 1.56
N ASN A 58 -0.43 -10.45 1.02
CA ASN A 58 -1.40 -11.24 1.75
C ASN A 58 -1.71 -12.52 0.97
N PRO A 59 -1.31 -13.71 1.46
CA PRO A 59 -1.50 -14.96 0.74
C PRO A 59 -2.94 -15.49 0.75
N LYS A 60 -3.90 -14.82 1.40
CA LYS A 60 -5.29 -15.30 1.52
C LYS A 60 -6.20 -14.90 0.34
N PRO A 61 -6.34 -13.61 -0.04
CA PRO A 61 -7.23 -13.19 -1.14
C PRO A 61 -6.66 -13.49 -2.55
N GLN A 62 -7.42 -13.14 -3.60
CA GLN A 62 -6.93 -13.14 -4.99
C GLN A 62 -6.02 -11.93 -5.29
N LEU A 63 -6.33 -10.77 -4.72
CA LEU A 63 -5.47 -9.60 -4.73
C LEU A 63 -4.42 -9.74 -3.63
N VAL A 64 -3.31 -10.38 -3.97
CA VAL A 64 -2.28 -10.77 -2.99
C VAL A 64 -1.28 -9.65 -2.69
N GLY A 65 -1.09 -8.69 -3.60
CA GLY A 65 -0.14 -7.60 -3.39
C GLY A 65 -0.77 -6.23 -3.57
N ARG A 66 -0.40 -5.30 -2.68
CA ARG A 66 -0.75 -3.88 -2.77
C ARG A 66 0.53 -3.05 -2.66
N VAL A 67 0.85 -2.31 -3.72
CA VAL A 67 2.08 -1.51 -3.82
C VAL A 67 1.97 -0.24 -2.98
N MET A 68 3.03 0.08 -2.25
CA MET A 68 3.20 1.35 -1.52
C MET A 68 4.18 2.28 -2.23
N THR A 69 5.21 1.73 -2.88
CA THR A 69 6.24 2.53 -3.57
C THR A 69 6.91 1.75 -4.69
N MET A 70 7.32 2.47 -5.73
CA MET A 70 8.16 1.97 -6.82
C MET A 70 9.63 2.38 -6.63
N GLN A 71 9.96 3.05 -5.53
CA GLN A 71 11.32 3.54 -5.25
C GLN A 71 12.04 2.57 -4.29
N PRO A 72 13.16 1.95 -4.69
CA PRO A 72 13.82 0.92 -3.88
C PRO A 72 14.35 1.44 -2.53
N ALA A 73 14.78 2.71 -2.49
CA ALA A 73 15.30 3.35 -1.30
C ALA A 73 14.21 3.84 -0.33
N GLN A 74 12.95 3.91 -0.76
CA GLN A 74 11.86 4.41 0.08
C GLN A 74 11.53 3.40 1.19
N LYS A 75 11.70 3.85 2.44
CA LYS A 75 11.26 3.11 3.61
C LYS A 75 9.76 3.33 3.81
N ILE A 76 9.07 2.30 4.29
CA ILE A 76 7.66 2.38 4.68
C ILE A 76 7.64 2.51 6.21
N ASP A 77 7.83 3.74 6.67
CA ASP A 77 7.91 4.11 8.09
C ASP A 77 6.95 5.27 8.41
N GLY A 78 6.94 5.73 9.66
CA GLY A 78 6.04 6.81 10.10
C GLY A 78 6.17 8.11 9.30
N ASN A 79 7.39 8.49 8.89
CA ASN A 79 7.61 9.69 8.09
C ASN A 79 6.99 9.55 6.69
N PHE A 80 7.10 8.36 6.09
CA PHE A 80 6.44 8.08 4.82
C PHE A 80 4.92 8.15 4.93
N ILE A 81 4.34 7.62 6.00
CA ILE A 81 2.89 7.66 6.24
C ILE A 81 2.40 9.08 6.48
N LEU A 82 3.08 9.85 7.33
CA LEU A 82 2.80 11.26 7.57
C LEU A 82 2.81 12.06 6.27
N HIS A 83 3.86 11.88 5.44
CA HIS A 83 3.97 12.56 4.16
C HIS A 83 2.77 12.27 3.21
N LEU A 84 2.29 11.02 3.17
CA LEU A 84 1.13 10.66 2.36
C LEU A 84 -0.16 11.27 2.89
N ILE A 85 -0.34 11.31 4.21
CA ILE A 85 -1.50 11.93 4.86
C ILE A 85 -1.50 13.44 4.63
N ASP A 86 -0.36 14.12 4.80
CA ASP A 86 -0.20 15.55 4.53
C ASP A 86 -0.51 15.88 3.07
N THR A 87 0.03 15.10 2.14
CA THR A 87 -0.24 15.27 0.70
C THR A 87 -1.73 15.15 0.40
N ALA A 88 -2.40 14.16 1.01
CA ALA A 88 -3.84 13.99 0.85
C ALA A 88 -4.63 15.15 1.47
N LEU A 89 -4.23 15.62 2.66
CA LEU A 89 -4.84 16.76 3.35
C LEU A 89 -4.73 18.04 2.51
N GLU A 90 -3.52 18.39 2.07
CA GLU A 90 -3.27 19.57 1.22
C GLU A 90 -4.11 19.54 -0.07
N PHE A 91 -4.34 18.35 -0.63
CA PHE A 91 -5.22 18.21 -1.79
C PHE A 91 -6.68 18.53 -1.46
N ARG A 92 -7.21 18.04 -0.32
CA ARG A 92 -8.60 18.29 0.08
C ARG A 92 -8.82 19.74 0.51
N GLU A 93 -7.85 20.37 1.16
CA GLU A 93 -7.95 21.78 1.57
C GLU A 93 -8.08 22.73 0.37
N LYS A 94 -7.59 22.33 -0.82
CA LYS A 94 -7.79 23.08 -2.07
C LYS A 94 -9.20 22.88 -2.66
N LEU A 95 -9.87 21.78 -2.33
CA LEU A 95 -11.17 21.40 -2.91
C LEU A 95 -12.36 21.74 -2.02
N TYR A 96 -12.17 21.77 -0.70
CA TYR A 96 -13.23 21.92 0.27
C TYR A 96 -12.95 23.09 1.21
N SER A 97 -13.89 24.02 1.30
CA SER A 97 -13.81 25.14 2.24
C SER A 97 -14.14 24.78 3.69
N ARG A 98 -14.64 23.56 3.92
CA ARG A 98 -15.04 23.05 5.25
C ARG A 98 -14.53 21.62 5.44
N PRO A 99 -14.22 21.21 6.68
CA PRO A 99 -13.64 19.89 7.00
C PRO A 99 -14.66 18.74 6.98
N PHE A 100 -15.41 18.60 5.89
CA PHE A 100 -16.41 17.52 5.70
C PHE A 100 -16.15 16.82 4.37
N TYR A 101 -15.29 15.81 4.38
CA TYR A 101 -14.83 15.12 3.17
C TYR A 101 -14.12 13.81 3.51
N ARG A 102 -13.89 12.99 2.49
CA ARG A 102 -12.96 11.87 2.56
C ARG A 102 -11.52 12.38 2.49
N LEU A 103 -10.81 12.29 3.60
CA LEU A 103 -9.41 12.67 3.71
C LEU A 103 -8.53 11.66 2.97
N ILE A 104 -8.67 10.36 3.26
CA ILE A 104 -7.92 9.28 2.62
C ILE A 104 -8.86 8.33 1.89
N HIS A 105 -8.56 8.03 0.64
CA HIS A 105 -9.29 7.14 -0.26
C HIS A 105 -8.41 6.00 -0.80
N ALA A 106 -7.92 5.18 0.13
CA ALA A 106 -7.18 3.94 -0.11
C ALA A 106 -6.01 4.12 -1.10
N GLU A 107 -5.93 3.28 -2.13
CA GLU A 107 -4.87 3.32 -3.13
C GLU A 107 -4.73 4.66 -3.86
N SER A 108 -5.83 5.43 -3.99
CA SER A 108 -5.81 6.71 -4.70
C SER A 108 -4.92 7.74 -3.99
N ASP A 109 -4.74 7.60 -2.69
CA ASP A 109 -3.88 8.45 -1.86
C ASP A 109 -2.61 7.72 -1.40
N GLY A 110 -2.27 6.58 -2.02
CA GLY A 110 -1.06 5.85 -1.71
C GLY A 110 -1.08 5.08 -0.39
N LEU A 111 -2.25 4.94 0.25
CA LEU A 111 -2.45 4.23 1.53
C LEU A 111 -3.43 3.06 1.34
N PRO A 112 -3.02 1.94 0.71
CA PRO A 112 -3.90 0.86 0.29
C PRO A 112 -4.71 0.27 1.44
N GLY A 113 -6.04 0.33 1.31
CA GLY A 113 -6.97 -0.19 2.31
C GLY A 113 -7.23 0.72 3.50
N LEU A 114 -6.66 1.93 3.54
CA LEU A 114 -7.04 2.95 4.52
C LEU A 114 -8.13 3.85 3.94
N ILE A 115 -9.22 4.03 4.67
CA ILE A 115 -10.21 5.07 4.39
C ILE A 115 -10.32 5.94 5.63
N VAL A 116 -10.25 7.26 5.45
CA VAL A 116 -10.43 8.23 6.52
C VAL A 116 -11.45 9.27 6.07
N ASP A 117 -12.56 9.35 6.77
CA ASP A 117 -13.60 10.37 6.55
C ASP A 117 -13.54 11.41 7.68
N ARG A 118 -13.45 12.69 7.31
CA ARG A 118 -13.36 13.83 8.23
C ARG A 118 -14.71 14.51 8.37
N TYR A 119 -15.14 14.70 9.62
CA TYR A 119 -16.38 15.33 10.04
C TYR A 119 -16.08 16.42 11.09
N GLY A 120 -15.55 17.56 10.65
CA GLY A 120 -15.08 18.60 11.56
C GLY A 120 -13.77 18.18 12.24
N ASP A 121 -13.82 18.16 13.57
CA ASP A 121 -12.71 17.76 14.43
C ASP A 121 -12.68 16.25 14.67
N VAL A 122 -13.69 15.52 14.20
CA VAL A 122 -13.78 14.06 14.30
C VAL A 122 -13.36 13.42 12.98
N VAL A 123 -12.55 12.38 13.05
CA VAL A 123 -12.22 11.51 11.92
C VAL A 123 -12.71 10.09 12.18
N VAL A 124 -13.17 9.42 11.13
CA VAL A 124 -13.56 8.01 11.15
C VAL A 124 -12.60 7.24 10.27
N CYS A 125 -11.87 6.30 10.86
CA CYS A 125 -10.87 5.47 10.18
C CYS A 125 -11.42 4.07 9.93
N GLN A 126 -11.22 3.57 8.71
CA GLN A 126 -11.48 2.18 8.33
C GLN A 126 -10.20 1.56 7.78
N VAL A 127 -9.78 0.46 8.39
CA VAL A 127 -8.59 -0.30 7.98
C VAL A 127 -9.03 -1.65 7.40
N ASN A 128 -8.88 -1.80 6.09
CA ASN A 128 -9.45 -2.92 5.34
C ASN A 128 -8.39 -3.92 4.86
N THR A 129 -7.12 -3.74 5.22
CA THR A 129 -6.03 -4.64 4.82
C THR A 129 -5.10 -4.94 5.98
N ALA A 130 -4.61 -6.18 6.04
CA ALA A 130 -3.66 -6.61 7.07
C ALA A 130 -2.35 -5.80 7.05
N GLY A 131 -1.92 -5.34 5.88
CA GLY A 131 -0.73 -4.50 5.76
C GLY A 131 -0.91 -3.12 6.39
N MET A 132 -2.06 -2.49 6.12
CA MET A 132 -2.39 -1.20 6.74
C MET A 132 -2.66 -1.35 8.25
N GLU A 133 -3.25 -2.46 8.68
CA GLU A 133 -3.42 -2.77 10.11
C GLU A 133 -2.06 -2.76 10.84
N ALA A 134 -1.04 -3.37 10.24
CA ALA A 134 0.31 -3.38 10.81
C ALA A 134 0.96 -1.98 10.88
N LEU A 135 0.54 -1.05 10.01
CA LEU A 135 1.01 0.34 10.02
C LEU A 135 0.11 1.29 10.79
N TYR A 136 -1.05 0.84 11.28
CA TYR A 136 -2.02 1.71 11.92
C TYR A 136 -1.45 2.56 13.06
N PRO A 137 -0.50 2.09 13.89
CA PRO A 137 0.15 2.96 14.89
C PRO A 137 0.84 4.19 14.31
N HIS A 138 1.34 4.12 13.07
CA HIS A 138 1.90 5.28 12.37
C HIS A 138 0.83 6.21 11.81
N VAL A 139 -0.34 5.65 11.43
CA VAL A 139 -1.49 6.42 10.95
C VAL A 139 -2.15 7.16 12.13
N GLU A 140 -2.28 6.51 13.28
CA GLU A 140 -2.86 7.11 14.49
C GLU A 140 -1.99 8.23 15.08
N ALA A 141 -0.67 8.13 14.91
CA ALA A 141 0.27 9.13 15.39
C ALA A 141 0.41 10.36 14.47
N ALA A 142 0.00 10.25 13.21
CA ALA A 142 0.06 11.31 12.21
C ALA A 142 -1.18 12.21 12.29
#